data_AF-A0A6G2DY96-F1
#
_entry.id   AF-A0A6G2DY96-F1
#
_cell.length_a   1.000
_cell.length_b   1.000
_cell.length_c   1.000
_cell.angle_alpha   90.00
_cell.angle_beta   90.00
_cell.angle_gamma   90.00
#
_symmetry.space_group_name_H-M   'P 1'
#
loop_
_entity.id
_entity.type
_entity.pdbx_description
1 polymer ?
#
loop_
_entity_poly.entity_id
_entity_poly.type
_entity_poly.pdbx_seq_one_letter_code
_entity_poly.pdbx_strand_id
1 'polypeptide(L)' 'LSNILTFADQANHALELGSYFTEIIEGTVAVRDRMARSKYVSEDRLDEIKIISNEITHQIHLILETGGL' A
#
# COMPACT_ATOMS: atom_id res chain seq x y z
N LEU A 1 -11.21 7.00 2.20
CA LEU A 1 -11.57 5.56 2.12
C LEU A 1 -10.87 4.85 0.96
N SER A 2 -10.74 5.48 -0.22
CA SER A 2 -10.06 4.93 -1.41
C SER A 2 -8.78 4.18 -1.10
N ASN A 3 -7.83 4.78 -0.39
CA ASN A 3 -6.50 4.22 -0.18
C ASN A 3 -6.52 2.90 0.61
N ILE A 4 -7.46 2.77 1.57
CA ILE A 4 -7.63 1.53 2.34
C ILE A 4 -8.12 0.40 1.44
N LEU A 5 -9.08 0.71 0.57
CA LEU A 5 -9.62 -0.26 -0.39
C LEU A 5 -8.56 -0.62 -1.46
N THR A 6 -7.81 0.37 -1.96
CA THR A 6 -6.69 0.15 -2.87
C THR A 6 -5.63 -0.75 -2.25
N PHE A 7 -5.26 -0.55 -0.99
CA PHE A 7 -4.32 -1.44 -0.31
C PHE A 7 -4.86 -2.87 -0.23
N ALA A 8 -6.12 -3.06 0.15
CA ALA A 8 -6.71 -4.39 0.25
C ALA A 8 -6.76 -5.10 -1.10
N ASP A 9 -7.17 -4.39 -2.16
CA ASP A 9 -7.23 -4.90 -3.52
C ASP A 9 -5.84 -5.36 -4.02
N GLN A 10 -4.84 -4.49 -3.92
CA GLN A 10 -3.49 -4.79 -4.38
C GLN A 10 -2.82 -5.90 -3.55
N ALA A 11 -3.05 -5.93 -2.23
CA ALA A 11 -2.51 -6.97 -1.37
C ALA A 11 -3.14 -8.33 -1.67
N ASN A 12 -4.45 -8.39 -1.91
CA ASN A 12 -5.11 -9.62 -2.34
C ASN A 12 -4.57 -10.09 -3.70
N HIS A 13 -4.38 -9.17 -4.65
CA HIS A 13 -3.80 -9.52 -5.94
C HIS A 13 -2.38 -10.10 -5.80
N ALA A 14 -1.55 -9.52 -4.93
CA ALA A 14 -0.21 -10.07 -4.67
C ALA A 14 -0.24 -11.47 -4.03
N LEU A 15 -1.20 -11.72 -3.13
CA LEU A 15 -1.42 -13.06 -2.57
C LEU A 15 -1.85 -14.07 -3.65
N GLU A 16 -2.72 -13.67 -4.57
CA GLU A 16 -3.15 -14.50 -5.71
C GLU A 16 -1.99 -14.85 -6.65
N LEU A 17 -1.02 -13.93 -6.80
CA LEU A 17 0.20 -14.13 -7.58
C LEU A 17 1.29 -14.93 -6.84
N GLY A 18 1.05 -15.29 -5.56
CA GLY A 18 1.92 -16.19 -4.80
C GLY A 18 2.86 -15.51 -3.80
N SER A 19 2.78 -14.19 -3.60
CA SER A 19 3.55 -13.53 -2.53
C SER A 19 3.12 -13.99 -1.15
N TYR A 20 4.05 -13.98 -0.19
CA TYR A 20 3.71 -14.31 1.19
C TYR A 20 3.06 -13.12 1.90
N PHE A 21 2.04 -13.40 2.70
CA PHE A 21 1.38 -12.38 3.53
C PHE A 21 2.38 -11.62 4.42
N THR A 22 3.37 -12.31 4.98
CA THR A 22 4.42 -11.69 5.81
C THR A 22 5.24 -10.67 5.03
N GLU A 23 5.63 -10.98 3.79
CA GLU A 23 6.39 -10.06 2.93
C GLU A 23 5.57 -8.81 2.60
N ILE A 24 4.28 -8.98 2.29
CA ILE A 24 3.37 -7.86 2.04
C ILE A 24 3.26 -6.98 3.28
N ILE A 25 3.06 -7.56 4.46
CA ILE A 25 2.89 -6.80 5.70
C ILE A 25 4.19 -6.08 6.09
N GLU A 26 5.34 -6.76 6.04
CA GLU A 26 6.64 -6.19 6.40
C GLU A 26 7.08 -5.11 5.39
N GLY A 27 6.91 -5.36 4.09
CA GLY A 27 7.29 -4.42 3.02
C GLY A 27 6.39 -3.17 2.94
N THR A 28 5.20 -3.18 3.54
CA THR A 28 4.25 -2.07 3.45
C THR A 28 4.05 -1.28 4.75
N VAL A 29 4.88 -1.49 5.79
CA VAL A 29 4.75 -0.78 7.08
C VAL A 29 4.69 0.73 6.90
N ALA A 30 5.58 1.31 6.10
CA ALA A 30 5.67 2.76 5.91
C ALA A 30 4.41 3.35 5.24
N VAL A 31 3.91 2.71 4.18
CA VAL A 31 2.73 3.19 3.46
C VAL A 31 1.45 3.00 4.30
N ARG A 32 1.37 1.93 5.10
CA ARG A 32 0.26 1.70 6.03
C ARG A 32 0.26 2.72 7.19
N ASP A 33 1.42 3.09 7.72
CA ASP A 33 1.53 4.15 8.74
C ASP A 33 1.09 5.51 8.19
N ARG A 34 1.54 5.88 6.98
CA ARG A 34 1.06 7.11 6.29
C ARG A 34 -0.44 7.08 6.05
N MET A 35 -0.97 5.96 5.57
CA MET A 35 -2.40 5.78 5.37
C MET A 35 -3.18 5.96 6.68
N ALA A 36 -2.70 5.40 7.79
CA ALA A 36 -3.33 5.56 9.10
C ALA A 36 -3.31 7.03 9.59
N ARG A 37 -2.24 7.77 9.28
CA ARG A 37 -2.07 9.19 9.63
C ARG A 37 -2.77 10.16 8.68
N SER A 38 -3.27 9.71 7.54
CA SER A 38 -3.97 10.55 6.56
C SER A 38 -5.16 11.33 7.15
N LYS A 39 -5.76 10.83 8.24
CA LYS A 39 -6.82 11.52 8.99
C LYS A 39 -6.40 12.85 9.63
N TYR A 40 -5.09 13.09 9.76
CA TYR A 40 -4.52 14.32 10.32
C TYR A 40 -3.97 15.27 9.24
N VAL A 41 -4.07 14.88 7.97
CA VAL A 41 -3.71 15.76 6.85
C VAL A 41 -4.81 16.81 6.69
N SER A 42 -4.39 18.06 6.57
CA SER A 42 -5.29 19.19 6.41
C SER A 42 -5.98 19.17 5.04
N GLU A 43 -7.20 19.73 4.97
CA GLU A 43 -8.04 19.67 3.77
C GLU A 43 -7.48 20.46 2.57
N ASP A 44 -6.54 21.36 2.80
CA ASP A 44 -5.78 22.05 1.75
C ASP A 44 -4.73 21.16 1.07
N ARG A 45 -4.46 19.97 1.64
CA ARG A 45 -3.41 19.04 1.20
C ARG A 45 -3.95 17.66 0.83
N LEU A 46 -5.17 17.61 0.30
CA LEU A 46 -5.81 16.36 -0.15
C LEU A 46 -4.99 15.60 -1.20
N ASP A 47 -4.16 16.29 -1.98
CA ASP A 47 -3.31 15.63 -2.99
C ASP A 47 -2.23 14.76 -2.35
N GLU A 48 -1.75 15.09 -1.14
CA GLU A 48 -0.85 14.22 -0.37
C GLU A 48 -1.54 12.88 -0.02
N ILE A 49 -2.85 12.92 0.22
CA ILE A 49 -3.64 11.71 0.49
C ILE A 49 -3.80 10.88 -0.78
N LYS A 50 -4.02 11.50 -1.94
CA LYS A 50 -4.19 10.78 -3.21
C LYS A 50 -2.91 10.06 -3.66
N ILE A 51 -1.75 10.67 -3.42
CA ILE A 51 -0.44 10.09 -3.77
C ILE A 51 -0.20 8.75 -3.07
N ILE A 52 -0.76 8.53 -1.88
CA ILE A 52 -0.62 7.27 -1.13
C ILE A 52 -1.10 6.07 -1.96
N SER A 53 -2.13 6.21 -2.81
CA SER A 53 -2.57 5.11 -3.69
C SER A 53 -1.48 4.68 -4.68
N ASN A 54 -0.74 5.64 -5.24
CA ASN A 54 0.35 5.31 -6.16
C ASN A 54 1.51 4.61 -5.42
N GLU A 55 1.78 5.05 -4.20
CA GLU A 55 2.79 4.42 -3.35
C GLU A 55 2.40 3.00 -2.95
N ILE A 56 1.12 2.74 -2.64
CA ILE A 56 0.60 1.41 -2.36
C ILE A 56 0.89 0.46 -3.53
N THR A 57 0.47 0.83 -4.75
CA THR A 57 0.69 0.02 -5.95
C THR A 57 2.16 -0.21 -6.20
N HIS A 58 2.99 0.84 -6.10
CA HIS A 58 4.43 0.72 -6.32
C HIS A 58 5.11 -0.22 -5.31
N GLN A 59 4.80 -0.09 -4.01
CA GLN A 59 5.40 -0.94 -2.98
C GLN A 59 4.99 -2.41 -3.13
N ILE A 60 3.73 -2.68 -3.46
CA ILE A 60 3.26 -4.06 -3.68
C ILE A 60 3.90 -4.67 -4.94
N HIS A 61 4.07 -3.91 -6.01
CA HIS A 61 4.82 -4.37 -7.18
C HIS A 61 6.27 -4.69 -6.85
N LEU A 62 6.95 -3.84 -6.07
CA LEU A 62 8.33 -4.13 -5.64
C LEU A 62 8.42 -5.44 -4.85
N ILE A 63 7.46 -5.69 -3.94
CA ILE A 63 7.41 -6.94 -3.17
C ILE A 63 7.24 -8.14 -4.10
N LEU A 64 6.35 -8.06 -5.08
CA LEU A 64 6.15 -9.10 -6.12
C LEU A 64 7.40 -9.34 -6.97
N GLU A 65 8.11 -8.28 -7.36
CA GLU A 65 9.36 -8.38 -8.12
C GLU A 65 10.49 -9.05 -7.31
N THR A 66 10.50 -8.84 -5.99
CA THR A 66 11.51 -9.42 -5.09
C THR A 66 11.14 -10.81 -4.55
N GLY A 67 9.85 -11.16 -4.50
CA GLY A 67 9.31 -12.38 -3.86
C GLY A 67 9.44 -13.67 -4.69
N GLY A 68 10.45 -13.76 -5.55
CA GLY A 68 10.71 -14.91 -6.44
C GLY A 68 12.01 -15.66 -6.15
N LEU A 69 12.46 -15.70 -4.89
CA LEU A 69 13.68 -16.41 -4.46
C LEU A 69 13.37 -17.76 -3.80
#